data_AF-A0A8S4QU17-F1
#
_entry.id   AF-A0A8S4QU17-F1
#
_cell.length_a   1.000
_cell.length_b   1.000
_cell.length_c   1.000
_cell.angle_alpha   90.00
_cell.angle_beta   90.00
_cell.angle_gamma   90.00
#
_symmetry.space_group_name_H-M   'P 1'
#
loop_
_entity.id
_entity.type
_entity.pdbx_description
1 polymer ?
#
loop_
_entity_poly.entity_id
_entity_poly.type
_entity_poly.pdbx_seq_one_letter_code
_entity_poly.pdbx_strand_id
1 'polypeptide(L)'
;MFPPSLYEYIVKEEKKNMILVLNKIDLVPASVVAAWKQYLMKRCPGLRVVYFTSCPGYNLTGNSSDKAGLQLRRRKGRQRMCAEGATKILEACKDIVNAEVDLSSWEKKIKEETDVEFDDEETEIGETILEKPDTTFYTHERYKNGILTIGCVGQPNVGKSSLMNAIMGKKVVSVSRTPGHTKHFQTIFLTPQVRLCDCPGLVFPSKVPRPIQILMGSYPIAQLREPYTTIRSCGGIKHC
;
A
#
# COMPACT_ATOMS: atom_id res chain seq x y z
N MET A 1 10.95 6.47 -6.90
CA MET A 1 12.08 5.72 -6.28
C MET A 1 11.97 5.87 -4.77
N PHE A 2 12.25 4.82 -3.98
CA PHE A 2 12.25 4.89 -2.52
C PHE A 2 13.33 5.88 -2.04
N PRO A 3 12.97 6.98 -1.35
CA PRO A 3 13.93 7.99 -0.93
C PRO A 3 14.71 7.51 0.31
N PRO A 4 16.04 7.34 0.25
CA PRO A 4 16.83 6.91 1.42
C PRO A 4 16.72 7.88 2.60
N SER A 5 16.56 9.17 2.34
CA SER A 5 16.37 10.20 3.38
C SER A 5 15.14 9.95 4.24
N LEU A 6 14.07 9.37 3.67
CA LEU A 6 12.87 9.02 4.43
C LEU A 6 13.15 7.88 5.42
N TYR A 7 13.93 6.89 4.98
CA TYR A 7 14.34 5.78 5.84
C TYR A 7 15.20 6.28 7.01
N GLU A 8 16.17 7.16 6.71
CA GLU A 8 17.04 7.72 7.74
C GLU A 8 16.27 8.54 8.76
N TYR A 9 15.37 9.42 8.29
CA TYR A 9 14.51 10.21 9.17
C TYR A 9 13.61 9.33 10.05
N ILE A 10 12.88 8.37 9.47
CA ILE A 10 11.93 7.54 10.23
C ILE A 10 12.66 6.60 11.21
N VAL A 11 13.72 5.93 10.77
CA VAL A 11 14.33 4.84 11.54
C VAL A 11 15.44 5.35 12.45
N LYS A 12 16.29 6.28 11.99
CA LYS A 12 17.44 6.75 12.78
C LYS A 12 17.07 7.94 13.68
N GLU A 13 16.35 8.93 13.15
CA GLU A 13 16.03 10.15 13.89
C GLU A 13 14.78 9.97 14.77
N GLU A 14 13.67 9.56 14.17
CA GLU A 14 12.39 9.37 14.86
C GLU A 14 12.31 8.06 15.64
N LYS A 15 13.28 7.14 15.45
CA LYS A 15 13.34 5.82 16.10
C LYS A 15 12.05 5.00 15.93
N LYS A 16 11.36 5.18 14.79
CA LYS A 16 10.16 4.45 14.41
C LYS A 16 10.50 3.26 13.54
N ASN A 17 9.67 2.23 13.61
CA ASN A 17 9.82 1.06 12.75
C ASN A 17 9.25 1.33 11.36
N MET A 18 9.86 0.73 10.34
CA MET A 18 9.45 0.90 8.95
C MET A 18 9.32 -0.43 8.23
N ILE A 19 8.17 -0.64 7.59
CA ILE A 19 7.94 -1.74 6.65
C ILE A 19 7.81 -1.12 5.25
N LEU A 20 8.63 -1.57 4.30
CA LEU A 20 8.50 -1.21 2.90
C LEU A 20 7.62 -2.24 2.19
N VAL A 21 6.45 -1.81 1.74
CA VAL A 21 5.55 -2.63 0.93
C VAL A 21 5.83 -2.40 -0.56
N LEU A 22 6.35 -3.42 -1.24
CA LEU A 22 6.43 -3.44 -2.70
C LEU A 22 5.07 -3.87 -3.25
N ASN A 23 4.30 -2.89 -3.73
CA ASN A 23 2.98 -3.12 -4.30
C ASN A 23 3.06 -3.35 -5.83
N LYS A 24 2.01 -3.94 -6.41
CA LYS A 24 1.86 -4.21 -7.85
C LYS A 24 2.97 -5.11 -8.40
N ILE A 25 3.42 -6.08 -7.59
CA ILE A 25 4.48 -7.03 -7.96
C ILE A 25 4.11 -7.90 -9.16
N ASP A 26 2.81 -8.04 -9.42
CA ASP A 26 2.19 -8.74 -10.54
C ASP A 26 2.48 -8.13 -11.92
N LEU A 27 2.93 -6.87 -11.98
CA LEU A 27 3.28 -6.19 -13.24
C LEU A 27 4.73 -6.46 -13.68
N VAL A 28 5.51 -7.16 -12.85
CA VAL A 28 6.95 -7.30 -13.02
C VAL A 28 7.34 -8.77 -12.80
N PRO A 29 8.30 -9.32 -13.57
CA PRO A 29 8.77 -10.69 -13.34
C PRO A 29 9.26 -10.93 -11.91
N ALA A 30 8.98 -12.11 -11.36
CA ALA A 30 9.32 -12.46 -9.98
C ALA A 30 10.82 -12.34 -9.66
N SER A 31 11.69 -12.64 -10.64
CA SER A 31 13.14 -12.48 -10.52
C SER A 31 13.55 -11.02 -10.27
N VAL A 32 12.91 -10.08 -10.96
CA VAL A 32 13.16 -8.64 -10.81
C VAL A 32 12.64 -8.14 -9.46
N VAL A 33 11.47 -8.61 -9.02
CA VAL A 33 10.92 -8.28 -7.68
C VAL A 33 11.87 -8.76 -6.58
N ALA A 34 12.40 -9.98 -6.70
CA ALA A 34 13.39 -10.53 -5.78
C ALA A 34 14.70 -9.72 -5.76
N ALA A 35 15.21 -9.36 -6.94
CA ALA A 35 16.41 -8.51 -7.06
C ALA A 35 16.20 -7.14 -6.40
N TRP A 36 15.03 -6.52 -6.57
CA TRP A 36 14.68 -5.26 -5.90
C TRP A 36 14.67 -5.39 -4.38
N LYS A 37 14.08 -6.46 -3.83
CA LYS A 37 14.10 -6.71 -2.38
C LYS A 37 15.54 -6.80 -1.86
N GLN A 38 16.39 -7.60 -2.51
CA GLN A 38 17.79 -7.76 -2.11
C GLN A 38 18.54 -6.42 -2.17
N TYR A 39 18.36 -5.66 -3.25
CA TYR A 39 18.97 -4.35 -3.42
C TYR A 39 18.56 -3.37 -2.29
N LEU A 40 17.27 -3.31 -1.97
CA LEU A 40 16.73 -2.41 -0.94
C LEU A 40 17.20 -2.81 0.46
N MET A 41 17.19 -4.11 0.79
CA MET A 41 17.68 -4.62 2.08
C MET A 41 19.19 -4.38 2.25
N LYS A 42 19.97 -4.49 1.16
CA LYS A 42 21.41 -4.18 1.19
C LYS A 42 21.67 -2.68 1.42
N ARG A 43 20.83 -1.81 0.83
CA ARG A 43 20.99 -0.36 0.92
C ARG A 43 20.49 0.23 2.25
N CYS A 44 19.47 -0.38 2.84
CA CYS A 44 18.86 0.06 4.10
C CYS A 44 18.85 -1.13 5.09
N PRO A 45 19.93 -1.35 5.85
CA PRO A 45 20.04 -2.47 6.79
C PRO A 45 18.93 -2.44 7.84
N GLY A 46 18.22 -3.55 8.03
CA GLY A 46 17.08 -3.63 8.96
C GLY A 46 15.73 -3.19 8.38
N LEU A 47 15.69 -2.76 7.11
CA LEU A 47 14.42 -2.51 6.41
C LEU A 47 13.70 -3.82 6.12
N ARG A 48 12.47 -3.95 6.64
CA ARG A 48 11.59 -5.10 6.33
C ARG A 48 10.86 -4.84 5.03
N VAL A 49 10.99 -5.75 4.07
CA VAL A 49 10.38 -5.63 2.73
C VAL A 49 9.33 -6.71 2.53
N VAL A 50 8.08 -6.28 2.34
CA VAL A 50 6.92 -7.14 2.13
C VAL A 50 6.42 -6.97 0.70
N TYR A 51 6.04 -8.07 0.05
CA TYR A 51 5.43 -8.06 -1.27
C TYR A 51 3.91 -8.02 -1.15
N PHE A 52 3.26 -7.21 -1.98
CA PHE A 52 1.81 -7.07 -1.98
C PHE A 52 1.27 -6.88 -3.40
N THR A 53 0.05 -7.37 -3.64
CA THR A 53 -0.72 -7.06 -4.84
C THR A 53 -2.14 -6.65 -4.45
N SER A 54 -2.43 -5.35 -4.59
CA SER A 54 -3.78 -4.82 -4.37
C SER A 54 -4.58 -5.02 -5.67
N CYS A 55 -5.47 -6.02 -5.71
CA CYS A 55 -6.36 -6.32 -6.83
C CYS A 55 -5.67 -6.71 -8.16
N PRO A 56 -5.39 -8.01 -8.39
CA PRO A 56 -4.99 -8.51 -9.68
C PRO A 56 -6.22 -8.51 -10.61
N GLY A 57 -6.31 -7.48 -11.45
CA GLY A 57 -7.35 -7.36 -12.48
C GLY A 57 -6.86 -7.73 -13.88
N TYR A 58 -5.53 -7.79 -14.07
CA TYR A 58 -4.89 -7.70 -15.39
C TYR A 58 -4.46 -9.05 -15.97
N ASN A 59 -4.20 -10.09 -15.16
CA ASN A 59 -3.54 -11.32 -15.63
C ASN A 59 -4.47 -12.50 -15.95
N LEU A 60 -5.77 -12.28 -16.15
CA LEU A 60 -6.72 -13.39 -16.42
C LEU A 60 -7.48 -13.22 -17.73
N THR A 61 -6.89 -12.59 -18.75
CA THR A 61 -7.42 -12.62 -20.13
C THR A 61 -7.27 -14.02 -20.72
N GLY A 62 -8.11 -14.96 -20.28
CA GLY A 62 -8.39 -16.18 -21.02
C GLY A 62 -9.54 -15.93 -21.97
N ASN A 63 -9.37 -16.27 -23.25
CA ASN A 63 -10.47 -16.43 -24.21
C ASN A 63 -11.36 -17.59 -23.73
N SER A 64 -12.34 -17.29 -22.87
CA SER A 64 -13.35 -18.26 -22.46
C SER A 64 -14.72 -17.60 -22.55
N SER A 65 -15.65 -18.25 -23.23
CA SER A 65 -17.04 -17.81 -23.44
C SER A 65 -17.81 -17.63 -22.12
N ASP A 66 -17.40 -18.31 -21.04
CA ASP A 66 -17.99 -18.19 -19.70
C ASP A 66 -17.41 -17.03 -18.88
N LYS A 67 -17.97 -15.84 -19.10
CA LYS A 67 -17.62 -14.63 -18.35
C LYS A 67 -17.86 -14.75 -16.84
N ALA A 68 -18.92 -15.46 -16.42
CA ALA A 68 -19.28 -15.61 -15.01
C ALA A 68 -18.30 -16.49 -14.21
N GLY A 69 -17.98 -17.68 -14.74
CA GLY A 69 -17.01 -18.60 -14.11
C GLY A 69 -15.59 -18.04 -14.07
N LEU A 70 -15.20 -17.27 -15.10
CA LEU A 70 -13.93 -16.56 -15.12
C LEU A 70 -13.87 -15.49 -14.01
N GLN A 71 -14.92 -14.67 -13.85
CA GLN A 71 -15.01 -13.63 -12.83
C GLN A 71 -14.92 -14.20 -11.40
N LEU A 72 -15.64 -15.29 -11.11
CA LEU A 72 -15.57 -16.01 -9.84
C LEU A 72 -14.15 -16.50 -9.52
N ARG A 73 -13.45 -17.10 -10.49
CA ARG A 73 -12.05 -17.51 -10.32
C ARG A 73 -11.11 -16.33 -10.08
N ARG A 74 -11.30 -15.19 -10.79
CA ARG A 74 -10.50 -13.97 -10.57
C ARG A 74 -10.69 -13.43 -9.15
N ARG A 75 -11.92 -13.50 -8.63
CA ARG A 75 -12.31 -13.02 -7.30
C ARG A 75 -11.68 -13.85 -6.19
N LYS A 76 -11.81 -15.18 -6.25
CA LYS A 76 -11.16 -16.10 -5.29
C LYS A 76 -9.64 -15.94 -5.28
N GLY A 77 -9.01 -15.81 -6.45
CA GLY A 77 -7.57 -15.54 -6.55
C GLY A 77 -7.16 -14.22 -5.91
N ARG A 78 -7.93 -13.14 -6.16
CA ARG A 78 -7.69 -11.82 -5.56
C ARG A 78 -7.76 -11.87 -4.02
N GLN A 79 -8.78 -12.50 -3.47
CA GLN A 79 -8.99 -12.55 -2.03
C GLN A 79 -7.87 -13.34 -1.33
N ARG A 80 -7.46 -14.48 -1.90
CA ARG A 80 -6.30 -15.24 -1.41
C ARG A 80 -5.02 -14.42 -1.42
N MET A 81 -4.76 -13.64 -2.49
CA MET A 81 -3.58 -12.78 -2.56
C MET A 81 -3.64 -11.61 -1.56
N CYS A 82 -4.81 -11.02 -1.33
CA CYS A 82 -5.00 -9.99 -0.30
C CYS A 82 -4.77 -10.57 1.09
N ALA A 83 -5.32 -11.75 1.39
CA ALA A 83 -5.12 -12.44 2.65
C ALA A 83 -3.64 -12.81 2.88
N GLU A 84 -2.96 -13.38 1.88
CA GLU A 84 -1.52 -13.69 1.96
C GLU A 84 -0.69 -12.42 2.20
N GLY A 85 -1.01 -11.33 1.50
CA GLY A 85 -0.37 -10.04 1.72
C GLY A 85 -0.61 -9.48 3.12
N ALA A 86 -1.85 -9.57 3.63
CA ALA A 86 -2.21 -9.15 4.97
C ALA A 86 -1.49 -9.98 6.04
N THR A 87 -1.38 -11.30 5.84
CA THR A 87 -0.61 -12.21 6.72
C THR A 87 0.86 -11.80 6.80
N LYS A 88 1.52 -11.51 5.66
CA LYS A 88 2.92 -11.06 5.66
C LYS A 88 3.13 -9.74 6.38
N ILE A 89 2.15 -8.82 6.31
CA ILE A 89 2.19 -7.56 7.07
C ILE A 89 1.98 -7.84 8.55
N LEU A 90 1.03 -8.71 8.91
CA LEU A 90 0.79 -9.13 10.30
C LEU A 90 2.05 -9.77 10.92
N GLU A 91 2.71 -10.68 10.21
CA GLU A 91 3.98 -11.29 10.63
C GLU A 91 5.05 -10.22 10.88
N ALA A 92 5.23 -9.31 9.93
CA ALA A 92 6.17 -8.21 10.10
C ALA A 92 5.82 -7.32 11.30
N CYS A 93 4.52 -7.10 11.59
CA CYS A 93 4.06 -6.37 12.76
C CYS A 93 4.29 -7.13 14.06
N LYS A 94 4.06 -8.46 14.10
CA LYS A 94 4.35 -9.31 15.27
C LYS A 94 5.84 -9.21 15.65
N ASP A 95 6.72 -9.27 14.66
CA ASP A 95 8.16 -9.10 14.85
C ASP A 95 8.58 -7.68 15.29
N ILE A 96 7.75 -6.64 15.05
CA ILE A 96 8.00 -5.27 15.54
C ILE A 96 7.54 -5.15 16.98
N VAL A 97 6.33 -5.64 17.25
CA VAL A 97 5.60 -5.44 18.50
C VAL A 97 6.17 -6.31 19.62
N ASN A 98 6.71 -7.49 19.31
CA ASN A 98 7.36 -8.38 20.27
C ASN A 98 6.50 -8.61 21.55
N ALA A 99 5.21 -8.91 21.35
CA ALA A 99 4.20 -9.15 22.38
C ALA A 99 3.78 -7.93 23.24
N GLU A 100 4.23 -6.70 22.94
CA GLU A 100 3.77 -5.48 23.63
C GLU A 100 2.28 -5.15 23.36
N VAL A 101 1.72 -5.62 22.24
CA VAL A 101 0.31 -5.44 21.83
C VAL A 101 -0.26 -6.78 21.36
N ASP A 102 -1.48 -7.09 21.78
CA ASP A 102 -2.20 -8.27 21.31
C ASP A 102 -2.71 -8.09 19.87
N LEU A 103 -2.22 -8.93 18.97
CA LEU A 103 -2.62 -8.96 17.55
C LEU A 103 -3.48 -10.19 17.21
N SER A 104 -3.94 -10.95 18.20
CA SER A 104 -4.78 -12.14 18.01
C SER A 104 -6.10 -11.83 17.29
N SER A 105 -6.69 -10.67 17.58
CA SER A 105 -7.92 -10.19 16.93
C SER A 105 -7.73 -9.97 15.43
N TRP A 106 -6.57 -9.46 15.02
CA TRP A 106 -6.24 -9.27 13.61
C TRP A 106 -5.96 -10.61 12.91
N GLU A 107 -5.29 -11.54 13.59
CA GLU A 107 -5.09 -12.90 13.06
C GLU A 107 -6.42 -13.63 12.84
N LYS A 108 -7.34 -13.53 13.80
CA LYS A 108 -8.68 -14.13 13.69
C LYS A 108 -9.45 -13.54 12.50
N LYS A 109 -9.41 -12.21 12.35
CA LYS A 109 -10.03 -11.51 11.20
C LYS A 109 -9.51 -12.04 9.85
N ILE A 110 -8.20 -12.21 9.70
CA ILE A 110 -7.61 -12.73 8.44
C ILE A 110 -8.09 -14.16 8.16
N LYS A 111 -8.18 -15.02 9.19
CA LYS A 111 -8.68 -16.39 9.05
C LYS A 111 -10.15 -16.40 8.60
N GLU A 112 -11.00 -15.63 9.27
CA GLU A 112 -12.41 -15.47 8.90
C GLU A 112 -12.56 -14.98 7.44
N GLU A 113 -11.76 -14.01 7.00
CA GLU A 113 -11.82 -13.49 5.62
C GLU A 113 -11.28 -14.45 4.56
N THR A 114 -10.46 -15.42 4.96
CA THR A 114 -9.93 -16.46 4.07
C THR A 114 -10.97 -17.56 3.84
N ASP A 115 -11.80 -17.84 4.86
CA ASP A 115 -12.79 -18.92 4.84
C ASP A 115 -14.16 -18.51 4.27
N VAL A 116 -14.49 -17.22 4.25
CA VAL A 116 -15.78 -16.71 3.73
C VAL A 116 -15.78 -16.59 2.20
N GLU A 117 -16.68 -17.31 1.53
CA GLU A 117 -17.08 -17.04 0.14
C GLU A 117 -18.05 -15.85 0.13
N PHE A 118 -17.55 -14.66 -0.23
CA PHE A 118 -18.39 -13.45 -0.25
C PHE A 118 -19.37 -13.44 -1.43
N ASP A 119 -20.64 -13.10 -1.16
CA ASP A 119 -21.66 -12.76 -2.15
C ASP A 119 -21.53 -11.29 -2.61
N ASP A 120 -22.14 -10.95 -3.74
CA ASP A 120 -21.91 -9.76 -4.58
C ASP A 120 -22.50 -8.42 -4.09
N GLU A 121 -22.79 -8.23 -2.80
CA GLU A 121 -23.36 -6.96 -2.38
C GLU A 121 -22.30 -5.85 -2.28
N GLU A 122 -22.59 -4.71 -2.93
CA GLU A 122 -21.86 -3.46 -2.79
C GLU A 122 -21.74 -3.13 -1.32
N THR A 123 -20.54 -3.34 -0.75
CA THR A 123 -20.31 -3.01 0.64
C THR A 123 -20.38 -1.49 0.77
N GLU A 124 -21.39 -0.99 1.48
CA GLU A 124 -21.47 0.41 1.88
C GLU A 124 -20.14 0.83 2.49
N ILE A 125 -19.68 2.03 2.12
CA ILE A 125 -18.47 2.61 2.69
C ILE A 125 -18.78 2.84 4.17
N GLY A 126 -18.24 1.99 5.03
CA GLY A 126 -18.40 2.14 6.48
C GLY A 126 -17.97 3.53 6.93
N GLU A 127 -18.65 4.07 7.95
CA GLU A 127 -18.39 5.41 8.47
C GLU A 127 -16.90 5.58 8.79
N THR A 128 -16.24 6.46 8.03
CA THR A 128 -14.86 6.84 8.29
C THR A 128 -14.88 7.90 9.38
N ILE A 129 -14.34 7.57 10.55
CA ILE A 129 -14.20 8.54 11.64
C ILE A 129 -13.09 9.52 11.25
N LEU A 130 -13.49 10.69 10.76
CA LEU A 130 -12.61 11.84 10.56
C LEU A 130 -12.40 12.54 11.90
N GLU A 131 -11.46 12.05 12.70
CA GLU A 131 -11.00 12.81 13.86
C GLU A 131 -10.25 14.06 13.37
N LYS A 132 -10.62 15.24 13.90
CA LYS A 132 -9.87 16.47 13.65
C LYS A 132 -8.43 16.26 14.15
N PRO A 133 -7.40 16.67 13.39
CA PRO A 133 -6.02 16.54 13.84
C PRO A 133 -5.83 17.38 15.10
N ASP A 134 -5.54 16.72 16.21
CA ASP A 134 -5.10 17.39 17.43
C ASP A 134 -3.73 18.03 17.14
N THR A 135 -3.64 19.35 17.31
CA THR A 135 -2.43 20.15 17.03
C THR A 135 -1.62 20.42 18.28
N THR A 136 -1.99 19.83 19.42
CA THR A 136 -1.21 19.94 20.65
C THR A 136 0.14 19.23 20.52
N PHE A 137 1.12 19.70 21.29
CA PHE A 137 2.43 19.07 21.38
C PHE A 137 2.25 17.65 21.94
N TYR A 138 2.48 16.64 21.09
CA TYR A 138 2.41 15.25 21.47
C TYR A 138 3.80 14.69 21.73
N THR A 139 4.00 14.08 22.89
CA THR A 139 5.12 13.15 23.09
C THR A 139 4.78 11.85 22.38
N HIS A 140 5.69 11.37 21.53
CA HIS A 140 5.48 10.12 20.80
C HIS A 140 5.42 8.93 21.75
N GLU A 141 4.24 8.34 21.87
CA GLU A 141 4.01 7.07 22.56
C GLU A 141 3.78 5.97 21.51
N ARG A 142 4.55 4.89 21.61
CA ARG A 142 4.55 3.81 20.60
C ARG A 142 3.20 3.07 20.53
N TYR A 143 2.56 2.85 21.68
CA TYR A 143 1.30 2.12 21.84
C TYR A 143 0.32 2.89 22.73
N LYS A 144 -0.09 4.08 22.31
CA LYS A 144 -1.08 4.89 23.03
C LYS A 144 -2.34 4.06 23.31
N ASN A 145 -2.69 3.90 24.59
CA ASN A 145 -3.80 3.06 25.07
C ASN A 145 -3.69 1.57 24.67
N GLY A 146 -2.48 1.04 24.48
CA GLY A 146 -2.26 -0.35 24.03
C GLY A 146 -2.65 -0.60 22.57
N ILE A 147 -2.84 0.46 21.76
CA ILE A 147 -3.26 0.36 20.37
C ILE A 147 -2.05 0.52 19.44
N LEU A 148 -1.86 -0.45 18.54
CA LEU A 148 -0.89 -0.34 17.45
C LEU A 148 -1.40 0.62 16.37
N THR A 149 -0.62 1.65 16.07
CA THR A 149 -0.91 2.63 15.01
C THR A 149 -0.02 2.39 13.80
N ILE A 150 -0.60 2.17 12.63
CA ILE A 150 0.13 1.93 11.39
C ILE A 150 -0.19 3.03 10.38
N GLY A 151 0.79 3.86 10.05
CA GLY A 151 0.65 4.91 9.03
C GLY A 151 1.12 4.46 7.65
N CYS A 152 0.29 4.66 6.62
CA CYS A 152 0.67 4.40 5.23
C CYS A 152 1.25 5.67 4.58
N VAL A 153 2.55 5.67 4.30
CA VAL A 153 3.24 6.81 3.64
C VAL A 153 3.75 6.40 2.26
N GLY A 154 3.63 7.29 1.28
CA GLY A 154 4.15 7.05 -0.07
C GLY A 154 3.63 8.03 -1.11
N GLN A 155 4.18 7.92 -2.32
CA GLN A 155 3.83 8.77 -3.45
C GLN A 155 2.33 8.65 -3.82
N PRO A 156 1.78 9.64 -4.56
CA PRO A 156 0.48 9.48 -5.20
C PRO A 156 0.42 8.21 -6.07
N ASN A 157 -0.75 7.59 -6.18
CA ASN A 157 -1.04 6.45 -7.08
C ASN A 157 -0.26 5.13 -6.87
N VAL A 158 0.57 5.02 -5.84
CA VAL A 158 1.27 3.76 -5.48
C VAL A 158 0.32 2.69 -4.92
N GLY A 159 -0.91 3.06 -4.58
CA GLY A 159 -1.93 2.15 -4.07
C GLY A 159 -2.03 2.06 -2.55
N LYS A 160 -1.73 3.15 -1.81
CA LYS A 160 -1.87 3.21 -0.34
C LYS A 160 -3.29 2.87 0.12
N SER A 161 -4.29 3.60 -0.39
CA SER A 161 -5.69 3.36 -0.06
C SER A 161 -6.20 2.01 -0.58
N SER A 162 -5.65 1.51 -1.71
CA SER A 162 -5.93 0.16 -2.19
C SER A 162 -5.36 -0.94 -1.28
N LEU A 163 -4.16 -0.73 -0.74
CA LEU A 163 -3.55 -1.60 0.27
C LEU A 163 -4.39 -1.59 1.55
N MET A 164 -4.87 -0.42 2.00
CA MET A 164 -5.74 -0.33 3.17
C MET A 164 -7.05 -1.09 2.97
N ASN A 165 -7.74 -0.89 1.85
CA ASN A 165 -8.95 -1.66 1.55
C ASN A 165 -8.68 -3.17 1.50
N ALA A 166 -7.52 -3.58 0.98
CA ALA A 166 -7.15 -4.99 0.92
C ALA A 166 -6.86 -5.60 2.31
N ILE A 167 -6.22 -4.86 3.21
CA ILE A 167 -5.99 -5.27 4.61
C ILE A 167 -7.31 -5.29 5.41
N MET A 168 -8.18 -4.31 5.13
CA MET A 168 -9.51 -4.25 5.75
C MET A 168 -10.46 -5.34 5.27
N GLY A 169 -10.16 -6.00 4.15
CA GLY A 169 -11.02 -7.02 3.52
C GLY A 169 -12.28 -6.46 2.86
N LYS A 170 -12.55 -5.17 3.04
CA LYS A 170 -13.70 -4.44 2.50
C LYS A 170 -13.30 -3.04 2.04
N LYS A 171 -14.15 -2.42 1.22
CA LYS A 171 -13.93 -1.06 0.73
C LYS A 171 -14.26 -0.05 1.83
N VAL A 172 -13.24 0.54 2.44
CA VAL A 172 -13.39 1.58 3.49
C VAL A 172 -12.94 2.97 3.04
N VAL A 173 -11.97 3.04 2.12
CA VAL A 173 -11.46 4.30 1.59
C VAL A 173 -11.71 4.35 0.08
N SER A 174 -12.10 5.53 -0.42
CA SER A 174 -12.23 5.77 -1.84
C SER A 174 -10.87 5.71 -2.55
N VAL A 175 -10.86 5.16 -3.76
CA VAL A 175 -9.64 5.02 -4.58
C VAL A 175 -9.84 5.66 -5.94
N SER A 176 -8.82 6.35 -6.44
CA SER A 176 -8.80 6.92 -7.79
C SER A 176 -7.45 6.66 -8.46
N ARG A 177 -7.47 6.69 -9.79
CA ARG A 177 -6.26 6.68 -10.64
C ARG A 177 -5.61 8.06 -10.76
N THR A 178 -6.33 9.12 -10.39
CA THR A 178 -5.82 10.49 -10.44
C THR A 178 -5.04 10.82 -9.16
N PRO A 179 -3.84 11.43 -9.27
CA PRO A 179 -3.12 11.94 -8.10
C PRO A 179 -4.00 12.92 -7.30
N GLY A 180 -3.80 12.98 -5.97
CA GLY A 180 -4.49 13.95 -5.11
C GLY A 180 -5.90 13.56 -4.66
N HIS A 181 -6.27 12.28 -4.80
CA HIS A 181 -7.60 11.79 -4.36
C HIS A 181 -7.75 11.80 -2.84
N THR A 182 -6.81 11.21 -2.11
CA THR A 182 -6.74 11.30 -0.65
C THR A 182 -6.23 12.68 -0.26
N LYS A 183 -7.14 13.56 0.20
CA LYS A 183 -6.83 14.96 0.56
C LYS A 183 -6.55 15.17 2.05
N HIS A 184 -7.11 14.31 2.90
CA HIS A 184 -7.06 14.45 4.34
C HIS A 184 -6.46 13.20 4.98
N PHE A 185 -5.81 13.41 6.12
CA PHE A 185 -5.39 12.32 6.99
C PHE A 185 -6.63 11.66 7.60
N GLN A 186 -6.68 10.34 7.60
CA GLN A 186 -7.82 9.57 8.09
C GLN A 186 -7.33 8.41 8.95
N THR A 187 -8.04 8.12 10.04
CA THR A 187 -7.73 6.99 10.92
C THR A 187 -8.89 6.00 10.88
N ILE A 188 -8.58 4.72 10.70
CA ILE A 188 -9.55 3.64 10.58
C ILE A 188 -9.12 2.50 11.49
N PHE A 189 -10.02 2.03 12.34
CA PHE A 189 -9.76 0.85 13.16
C PHE A 189 -9.88 -0.43 12.32
N LEU A 190 -8.81 -1.22 12.29
CA LEU A 190 -8.80 -2.55 11.70
C LEU A 190 -9.33 -3.58 12.69
N THR A 191 -8.90 -3.47 13.93
CA THR A 191 -9.41 -4.17 15.11
C THR A 191 -9.38 -3.21 16.31
N PRO A 192 -9.98 -3.55 17.46
CA PRO A 192 -9.90 -2.70 18.65
C PRO A 192 -8.46 -2.36 19.07
N GLN A 193 -7.49 -3.24 18.80
CA GLN A 193 -6.08 -3.07 19.15
C GLN A 193 -5.21 -2.52 18.01
N VAL A 194 -5.73 -2.38 16.78
CA VAL A 194 -4.95 -1.97 15.61
C VAL A 194 -5.69 -0.90 14.81
N ARG A 195 -5.06 0.25 14.61
CA ARG A 195 -5.56 1.33 13.75
C ARG A 195 -4.62 1.59 12.57
N LEU A 196 -5.21 1.84 11.42
CA LEU A 196 -4.55 2.21 10.17
C LEU A 196 -4.77 3.70 9.90
N CYS A 197 -3.75 4.40 9.43
CA CYS A 197 -3.85 5.80 9.03
C CYS A 197 -3.58 5.96 7.53
N ASP A 198 -4.55 6.49 6.78
CA ASP A 198 -4.35 6.89 5.38
C ASP A 198 -3.83 8.32 5.33
N CYS A 199 -2.75 8.52 4.59
CA CYS A 199 -2.13 9.83 4.41
C CYS A 199 -2.27 10.28 2.94
N PRO A 200 -2.43 11.59 2.69
CA PRO A 200 -2.27 12.15 1.36
C PRO A 200 -0.95 11.71 0.70
N GLY A 201 -0.94 11.59 -0.62
CA GLY A 201 0.27 11.23 -1.34
C GLY A 201 1.35 12.31 -1.20
N LEU A 202 2.52 11.92 -0.69
CA LEU A 202 3.67 12.81 -0.53
C LEU A 202 4.61 12.68 -1.72
N VAL A 203 4.93 13.79 -2.36
CA VAL A 203 5.96 13.84 -3.41
C VAL A 203 7.26 14.29 -2.77
N PHE A 204 8.20 13.37 -2.64
CA PHE A 204 9.53 13.68 -2.11
C PHE A 204 10.38 14.40 -3.16
N PRO A 205 11.14 15.44 -2.77
CA PRO A 205 12.09 16.08 -3.66
C PRO A 205 13.04 15.05 -4.27
N SER A 206 13.17 15.07 -5.59
CA SER A 206 13.99 14.11 -6.33
C SER A 206 14.80 14.83 -7.40
N LYS A 207 16.07 14.44 -7.53
CA LYS A 207 16.98 14.92 -8.59
C LYS A 207 16.68 14.26 -9.95
N VAL A 208 15.75 13.31 -9.98
CA VAL A 208 15.36 12.58 -11.19
C VAL A 208 14.73 13.55 -12.20
N PRO A 209 15.05 13.47 -13.51
CA PRO A 209 14.45 14.33 -14.51
C PRO A 209 12.91 14.33 -14.50
N ARG A 210 12.31 15.48 -14.76
CA ARG A 210 10.84 15.67 -14.77
C ARG A 210 10.10 14.64 -15.64
N PRO A 211 10.55 14.28 -16.86
CA PRO A 211 9.87 13.25 -17.66
C PRO A 211 9.75 11.91 -16.92
N ILE A 212 10.79 11.48 -16.22
CA ILE A 212 10.77 10.22 -15.45
C ILE A 212 9.83 10.35 -14.25
N GLN A 213 9.79 11.50 -13.57
CA GLN A 213 8.84 11.72 -12.47
C GLN A 213 7.37 11.69 -12.94
N ILE A 214 7.10 12.19 -14.15
CA ILE A 214 5.78 12.10 -14.79
C ILE A 214 5.43 10.64 -15.07
N LEU A 215 6.35 9.86 -15.65
CA LEU A 215 6.16 8.41 -15.88
C LEU A 215 5.93 7.62 -14.59
N MET A 216 6.53 8.06 -13.48
CA MET A 216 6.28 7.49 -12.15
C MET A 216 4.90 7.87 -11.57
N GLY A 217 4.10 8.68 -12.27
CA GLY A 217 2.76 9.08 -11.82
C GLY A 217 2.74 10.10 -10.70
N SER A 218 3.85 10.83 -10.48
CA SER A 218 3.93 11.88 -9.46
C SER A 218 3.17 13.16 -9.84
N TYR A 219 2.88 13.35 -11.12
CA TYR A 219 2.18 14.52 -11.66
C TYR A 219 0.84 14.13 -12.31
N PRO A 220 -0.21 14.96 -12.18
CA PRO A 220 -1.44 14.76 -12.93
C PRO A 220 -1.20 14.96 -14.43
N ILE A 221 -1.45 13.93 -15.24
CA ILE A 221 -1.24 13.97 -16.69
C ILE A 221 -2.04 15.11 -17.33
N ALA A 222 -3.25 15.36 -16.85
CA ALA A 222 -4.14 16.43 -17.33
C ALA A 222 -3.58 17.85 -17.12
N GLN A 223 -2.58 18.03 -16.26
CA GLN A 223 -1.98 19.34 -15.96
C GLN A 223 -0.64 19.56 -16.68
N LEU A 224 -0.22 18.61 -17.53
CA LEU A 224 1.01 18.75 -18.29
C LEU A 224 0.80 19.67 -19.49
N ARG A 225 1.62 20.72 -19.60
CA ARG A 225 1.62 21.60 -20.78
C ARG A 225 2.01 20.84 -22.05
N GLU A 226 3.00 19.96 -21.96
CA GLU A 226 3.51 19.18 -23.09
C GLU A 226 3.67 17.70 -22.71
N PRO A 227 2.65 16.85 -22.91
CA PRO A 227 2.73 15.43 -22.57
C PRO A 227 3.68 14.64 -23.48
N TYR A 228 3.86 15.06 -24.74
CA TYR A 228 4.63 14.33 -25.76
C TYR A 228 6.14 14.21 -25.46
N THR A 229 6.72 15.18 -24.76
CA THR A 229 8.14 15.15 -24.33
C THR A 229 8.43 13.96 -23.42
N THR A 230 7.44 13.59 -22.60
CA THR A 230 7.52 12.43 -21.72
C THR A 230 7.48 11.13 -22.50
N ILE A 231 6.63 11.06 -23.55
CA ILE A 231 6.52 9.88 -24.43
C ILE A 231 7.82 9.67 -25.22
N ARG A 232 8.44 10.75 -25.74
CA ARG A 232 9.73 10.68 -26.44
C ARG A 232 10.84 10.12 -25.55
N SER A 233 10.81 10.46 -24.26
CA SER A 233 11.76 9.92 -23.28
C SER A 233 11.63 8.40 -23.11
N CYS A 234 10.42 7.82 -23.21
CA CYS A 234 10.24 6.37 -23.24
C CYS A 234 10.81 5.71 -24.50
N GLY A 235 10.71 6.38 -25.65
CA GLY A 235 11.23 5.87 -26.93
C GLY A 235 12.76 5.74 -26.94
N GLY A 236 13.47 6.65 -26.25
CA GLY A 236 14.92 6.62 -26.12
C GLY A 236 15.48 5.55 -25.16
N ILE A 237 14.63 4.94 -24.32
CA ILE A 237 15.06 3.89 -23.36
C ILE A 237 15.37 2.56 -24.07
N LYS A 238 14.96 2.39 -25.34
CA LYS A 238 15.29 1.18 -26.12
C LYS A 238 16.77 1.05 -26.53
N HIS A 239 17.61 2.04 -26.22
CA HIS A 239 19.02 2.08 -26.64
C HIS A 239 20.04 2.08 -25.49
N CYS A 240 19.65 1.71 -24.26
CA CYS A 240 20.58 1.47 -23.15
C CYS A 240 20.46 0.03 -22.64
#